data_AF-A0A8B9GQA2-F1
#
_entry.id   AF-A0A8B9GQA2-F1
#
_cell.length_a   1.000
_cell.length_b   1.000
_cell.length_c   1.000
_cell.angle_alpha   90.00
_cell.angle_beta   90.00
_cell.angle_gamma   90.00
#
_symmetry.space_group_name_H-M   'P 1'
#
loop_
_entity.id
_entity.type
_entity.pdbx_description
1 polymer ?
#
loop_
_entity_poly.entity_id
_entity_poly.type
_entity_poly.pdbx_seq_one_letter_code
_entity_poly.pdbx_strand_id
1 'polypeptide(L)'
;MVQVNISCLNGKKYVQNGENVSLNCLFSSVDLDATAWFKQTPGEKPLLIASTFRSFAAVYHNGFDKSGRFIAVTEKSTFTLNISNTEASDSATYFCAAAYYTDIALSDCTVLVLKGKSTYLQYNLIYSLIKCLSNDL
;
A
#
# COMPACT_ATOMS: atom_id res chain seq x y z
N MET A 1 18.96 6.58 16.78
CA MET A 1 17.84 6.07 15.98
C MET A 1 17.15 7.27 15.38
N VAL A 2 17.46 7.62 14.13
CA VAL A 2 16.83 8.77 13.47
C VAL A 2 15.41 8.33 13.13
N GLN A 3 14.42 8.86 13.84
CA GLN A 3 13.04 8.79 13.37
C GLN A 3 12.96 9.68 12.14
N VAL A 4 13.05 9.10 10.94
CA VAL A 4 12.69 9.80 9.71
C VAL A 4 11.18 9.92 9.74
N ASN A 5 10.69 11.12 10.06
CA ASN A 5 9.26 11.40 10.09
C ASN A 5 8.80 11.55 8.63
N ILE A 6 8.52 10.42 7.98
CA ILE A 6 8.01 10.38 6.60
C ILE A 6 6.55 10.81 6.65
N SER A 7 6.28 12.09 6.41
CA SER A 7 4.92 12.60 6.28
C SER A 7 4.35 12.20 4.92
N CYS A 8 3.30 11.38 4.92
CA CYS A 8 2.60 11.03 3.68
C CYS A 8 1.88 12.22 3.09
N LEU A 9 2.41 12.73 1.98
CA LEU A 9 1.93 13.91 1.28
C LEU A 9 0.49 13.73 0.77
N ASN A 10 0.11 12.50 0.40
CA ASN A 10 -1.26 12.16 -0.01
C ASN A 10 -2.18 11.71 1.14
N GLY A 11 -1.69 11.74 2.39
CA GLY A 11 -2.51 11.53 3.58
C GLY A 11 -3.12 10.13 3.73
N LYS A 12 -4.29 10.08 4.37
CA LYS A 12 -5.05 8.86 4.67
C LYS A 12 -6.19 8.68 3.66
N LYS A 13 -6.28 7.51 3.04
CA LYS A 13 -7.38 7.13 2.15
C LYS A 13 -8.22 6.05 2.81
N TYR A 14 -9.51 6.32 3.00
CA TYR A 14 -10.45 5.34 3.54
C TYR A 14 -11.23 4.66 2.41
N VAL A 15 -11.29 3.33 2.44
CA VAL A 15 -11.91 2.50 1.40
C VAL A 15 -12.81 1.46 2.07
N GLN A 16 -13.91 1.05 1.44
CA GLN A 16 -14.75 -0.05 1.96
C GLN A 16 -14.24 -1.40 1.45
N ASN A 17 -14.44 -2.45 2.25
CA ASN A 17 -14.09 -3.81 1.82
C ASN A 17 -14.79 -4.21 0.51
N GLY A 18 -14.00 -4.60 -0.48
CA GLY A 18 -14.42 -4.99 -1.83
C GLY A 18 -14.36 -3.87 -2.87
N GLU A 19 -14.08 -2.63 -2.47
CA GLU A 19 -13.88 -1.53 -3.42
C GLU A 19 -12.54 -1.64 -4.13
N ASN A 20 -12.42 -0.97 -5.28
CA ASN A 20 -11.17 -0.82 -6.01
C ASN A 20 -10.50 0.49 -5.62
N VAL A 21 -9.18 0.50 -5.51
CA VAL A 21 -8.40 1.69 -5.22
C VAL A 21 -7.24 1.85 -6.21
N SER A 22 -7.07 3.08 -6.69
CA SER A 22 -5.88 3.49 -7.44
C SER A 22 -5.01 4.38 -6.58
N LEU A 23 -3.72 4.07 -6.55
CA LEU A 23 -2.65 4.83 -5.92
C LEU A 23 -1.71 5.31 -7.03
N ASN A 24 -1.58 6.62 -7.17
CA ASN A 24 -0.77 7.21 -8.23
C ASN A 24 0.58 7.61 -7.65
N CYS A 25 1.64 7.30 -8.37
CA CYS A 25 2.95 7.85 -8.10
C CYS A 25 3.39 8.72 -9.26
N LEU A 26 3.50 10.02 -9.01
CA LEU A 26 3.99 10.99 -9.98
C LEU A 26 5.49 11.19 -9.77
N PHE A 27 6.23 11.33 -10.86
CA PHE A 27 7.66 11.60 -10.83
C PHE A 27 8.09 12.42 -12.04
N SER A 28 9.21 13.13 -11.92
CA SER A 28 9.90 13.66 -13.09
C SER A 28 10.40 12.48 -13.93
N SER A 29 10.08 12.46 -15.23
CA SER A 29 10.58 11.43 -16.15
C SER A 29 12.03 11.68 -16.59
N VAL A 30 12.56 12.88 -16.34
CA VAL A 30 13.94 13.24 -16.68
C VAL A 30 14.87 12.56 -15.68
N ASP A 31 15.85 11.82 -16.20
CA ASP A 31 16.88 11.09 -15.44
C ASP A 31 16.37 10.05 -14.44
N LEU A 32 15.10 9.65 -14.57
CA LEU A 32 14.52 8.56 -13.80
C LEU A 32 15.06 7.23 -14.30
N ASP A 33 15.69 6.48 -13.40
CA ASP A 33 16.12 5.11 -13.68
C ASP A 33 15.04 4.12 -13.28
N ALA A 34 14.50 4.21 -12.05
CA ALA A 34 13.48 3.27 -11.59
C ALA A 34 12.43 3.89 -10.68
N THR A 35 11.23 3.32 -10.71
CA THR A 35 10.15 3.63 -9.76
C THR A 35 9.63 2.34 -9.14
N ALA A 36 9.32 2.37 -7.85
CA ALA A 36 8.89 1.20 -7.10
C ALA A 36 7.77 1.50 -6.11
N TRP A 37 6.84 0.56 -5.98
CA TRP A 37 5.80 0.55 -4.96
C TRP A 37 6.16 -0.41 -3.83
N PHE A 38 6.03 0.04 -2.60
CA PHE A 38 6.20 -0.76 -1.40
C PHE A 38 4.94 -0.76 -0.56
N LYS A 39 4.63 -1.90 0.07
CA LYS A 39 3.58 -2.02 1.09
C LYS A 39 4.25 -2.19 2.45
N GLN A 40 3.89 -1.38 3.43
CA GLN A 40 4.28 -1.56 4.82
C GLN A 40 3.06 -1.77 5.71
N THR A 41 2.91 -2.99 6.20
CA THR A 41 2.00 -3.30 7.30
C THR A 41 2.56 -2.70 8.60
N PRO A 42 1.74 -2.13 9.50
CA PRO A 42 2.21 -1.67 10.80
C PRO A 42 2.98 -2.75 11.57
N GLY A 43 4.18 -2.42 12.05
CA GLY A 43 5.06 -3.36 12.75
C GLY A 43 5.93 -4.25 11.85
N GLU A 44 5.75 -4.19 10.53
CA GLU A 44 6.53 -4.96 9.56
C GLU A 44 7.49 -4.07 8.75
N LYS A 45 8.48 -4.72 8.12
CA LYS A 45 9.33 -4.06 7.12
C LYS A 45 8.55 -3.83 5.82
N PRO A 46 8.81 -2.74 5.07
CA PRO A 46 8.23 -2.56 3.74
C PRO A 46 8.59 -3.72 2.80
N LEU A 47 7.61 -4.21 2.04
CA LEU A 47 7.76 -5.22 1.00
C LEU A 47 7.59 -4.58 -0.37
N LEU A 48 8.48 -4.91 -1.30
CA LEU A 48 8.40 -4.47 -2.69
C LEU A 48 7.22 -5.15 -3.38
N ILE A 49 6.31 -4.37 -3.95
CA ILE A 49 5.14 -4.85 -4.69
C ILE A 49 5.51 -5.02 -6.15
N ALA A 50 5.90 -3.91 -6.77
CA ALA A 50 6.23 -3.83 -8.18
C ALA A 50 7.26 -2.72 -8.41
N SER A 51 8.07 -2.88 -9.44
CA SER A 51 9.04 -1.88 -9.88
C SER A 51 9.05 -1.80 -11.40
N THR A 52 9.40 -0.63 -11.93
CA THR A 52 9.73 -0.47 -13.35
C THR A 52 11.06 0.25 -13.49
N PHE A 53 11.78 -0.09 -14.57
CA PHE A 53 12.93 0.68 -15.03
C PHE A 53 12.44 1.57 -16.17
N ARG A 54 12.61 2.90 -16.05
CA ARG A 54 12.10 3.88 -17.02
C ARG A 54 10.63 3.63 -17.37
N SER A 55 10.31 3.46 -18.65
CA SER A 55 8.96 3.19 -19.15
C SER A 55 8.75 1.74 -19.58
N PHE A 56 9.56 0.80 -19.07
CA PHE A 56 9.36 -0.62 -19.32
C PHE A 56 8.16 -1.17 -18.54
N ALA A 57 7.76 -2.39 -18.91
CA ALA A 57 6.72 -3.12 -18.19
C ALA A 57 7.09 -3.32 -16.72
N ALA A 58 6.09 -3.28 -15.85
CA ALA A 58 6.28 -3.49 -14.42
C ALA A 58 6.70 -4.94 -14.14
N VAL A 59 7.65 -5.11 -13.22
CA VAL A 59 8.06 -6.40 -12.65
C VAL A 59 7.48 -6.50 -11.25
N TYR A 60 6.80 -7.61 -10.97
CA TYR A 60 6.21 -7.88 -9.65
C TYR A 60 7.15 -8.68 -8.76
N HIS A 61 7.03 -8.45 -7.46
CA HIS A 61 7.86 -9.06 -6.44
C HIS A 61 6.97 -9.61 -5.32
N ASN A 62 7.55 -10.45 -4.45
CA ASN A 62 6.89 -10.96 -3.24
C ASN A 62 5.50 -11.62 -3.47
N GLY A 63 5.20 -12.03 -4.69
CA GLY A 63 3.94 -12.70 -5.07
C GLY A 63 2.70 -11.79 -5.08
N PHE A 64 2.86 -10.47 -5.16
CA PHE A 64 1.72 -9.54 -5.22
C PHE A 64 0.86 -9.70 -6.49
N ASP A 65 1.42 -10.28 -7.55
CA ASP A 65 0.75 -10.62 -8.80
C ASP A 65 -0.13 -11.87 -8.72
N LYS A 66 0.14 -12.79 -7.77
CA LYS A 66 -0.49 -14.12 -7.73
C LYS A 66 -2.00 -14.09 -7.60
N SER A 67 -2.55 -13.08 -6.91
CA SER A 67 -4.00 -12.94 -6.74
C SER A 67 -4.69 -12.25 -7.92
N GLY A 68 -3.92 -11.62 -8.82
CA GLY A 68 -4.45 -10.73 -9.86
C GLY A 68 -5.06 -9.43 -9.32
N ARG A 69 -5.08 -9.20 -8.01
CA ARG A 69 -5.70 -8.00 -7.40
C ARG A 69 -4.84 -6.76 -7.56
N PHE A 70 -3.52 -6.92 -7.52
CA PHE A 70 -2.55 -5.83 -7.67
C PHE A 70 -2.14 -5.70 -9.13
N ILE A 71 -2.42 -4.54 -9.72
CA ILE A 71 -2.10 -4.23 -11.11
C ILE A 71 -1.30 -2.92 -11.13
N ALA A 72 -0.03 -3.02 -11.48
CA ALA A 72 0.89 -1.91 -11.69
C ALA A 72 0.87 -1.47 -13.17
N VAL A 73 0.66 -0.19 -13.40
CA VAL A 73 0.57 0.43 -14.74
C VAL A 73 1.62 1.51 -14.86
N THR A 74 2.50 1.37 -15.85
CA THR A 74 3.56 2.34 -16.14
C THR A 74 3.14 3.26 -17.27
N GLU A 75 3.23 4.55 -17.03
CA GLU A 75 3.06 5.62 -18.03
C GLU A 75 4.31 6.51 -18.03
N LYS A 76 4.36 7.51 -18.93
CA LYS A 76 5.56 8.34 -19.14
C LYS A 76 6.11 9.00 -17.86
N SER A 77 5.22 9.45 -16.98
CA SER A 77 5.55 10.21 -15.75
C SER A 77 4.78 9.72 -14.52
N THR A 78 4.18 8.53 -14.63
CA THR A 78 3.31 7.97 -13.60
C THR A 78 3.53 6.48 -13.48
N PHE A 79 3.56 5.97 -12.25
CA PHE A 79 3.52 4.55 -11.96
C PHE A 79 2.36 4.27 -11.01
N THR A 80 1.25 3.82 -11.58
CA THR A 80 -0.01 3.64 -10.85
C THR A 80 -0.12 2.22 -10.32
N LEU A 81 -0.50 2.07 -9.05
CA LEU A 81 -0.87 0.79 -8.45
C LEU A 81 -2.39 0.74 -8.24
N ASN A 82 -3.03 -0.15 -8.97
CA ASN A 82 -4.45 -0.49 -8.79
C ASN A 82 -4.56 -1.72 -7.90
N ILE A 83 -5.41 -1.65 -6.88
CA ILE A 83 -5.75 -2.77 -6.00
C ILE A 83 -7.25 -3.00 -6.14
N SER A 84 -7.63 -4.15 -6.70
CA SER A 84 -9.02 -4.55 -6.85
C SER A 84 -9.50 -5.41 -5.70
N ASN A 85 -10.82 -5.38 -5.45
CA ASN A 85 -11.49 -6.16 -4.41
C ASN A 85 -10.75 -6.10 -3.07
N THR A 86 -10.57 -4.89 -2.56
CA THR A 86 -9.77 -4.64 -1.36
C THR A 86 -10.25 -5.42 -0.14
N GLU A 87 -9.32 -5.95 0.65
CA GLU A 87 -9.58 -6.76 1.84
C GLU A 87 -8.81 -6.23 3.05
N ALA A 88 -9.26 -6.52 4.28
CA ALA A 88 -8.69 -5.90 5.49
C ALA A 88 -7.14 -5.92 5.58
N SER A 89 -6.50 -6.98 5.07
CA SER A 89 -5.04 -7.13 4.99
C SER A 89 -4.34 -6.12 4.07
N ASP A 90 -5.08 -5.46 3.18
CA ASP A 90 -4.59 -4.37 2.32
C ASP A 90 -4.44 -3.05 3.09
N SER A 91 -4.94 -2.94 4.33
CA SER A 91 -4.69 -1.77 5.18
C SER A 91 -3.21 -1.68 5.53
N ALA A 92 -2.54 -0.67 5.00
CA ALA A 92 -1.10 -0.51 5.08
C ALA A 92 -0.69 0.91 4.67
N THR A 93 0.58 1.24 4.89
CA THR A 93 1.20 2.40 4.25
C THR A 93 1.82 1.95 2.93
N TYR A 94 1.41 2.57 1.83
CA TYR A 94 1.96 2.32 0.51
C TYR A 94 2.93 3.45 0.17
N PHE A 95 4.19 3.11 -0.09
CA PHE A 95 5.23 4.07 -0.46
C PHE A 95 5.54 3.94 -1.94
N CYS A 96 5.68 5.07 -2.62
CA CYS A 96 6.34 5.14 -3.90
C CYS A 96 7.74 5.73 -3.74
N ALA A 97 8.74 5.01 -4.26
CA ALA A 97 10.10 5.52 -4.38
C ALA A 97 10.45 5.74 -5.84
N ALA A 98 11.14 6.85 -6.13
CA ALA A 98 11.75 7.15 -7.41
C ALA A 98 13.26 7.18 -7.23
N ALA A 99 13.97 6.46 -8.09
CA ALA A 99 15.41 6.45 -8.18
C ALA A 99 15.83 7.18 -9.45
N TYR A 100 16.54 8.28 -9.25
CA TYR A 100 17.25 9.03 -10.27
C TYR A 100 18.70 8.58 -10.33
N TYR A 101 19.41 8.94 -11.39
CA TYR A 101 20.84 8.63 -11.53
C TYR A 101 21.67 9.08 -10.31
N THR A 102 21.29 10.20 -9.67
CA THR A 102 22.04 10.83 -8.57
C THR A 102 21.50 10.54 -7.18
N ASP A 103 20.22 10.24 -7.04
CA ASP A 103 19.54 10.19 -5.74
C ASP A 103 18.26 9.35 -5.77
N ILE A 104 17.79 9.00 -4.58
CA ILE A 104 16.56 8.24 -4.38
C ILE A 104 15.67 9.04 -3.44
N ALA A 105 14.43 9.24 -3.85
CA ALA A 105 13.42 9.95 -3.07
C ALA A 105 12.18 9.10 -2.86
N LEU A 106 11.54 9.26 -1.70
CA LEU A 106 10.15 8.86 -1.55
C LEU A 106 9.29 9.91 -2.26
N SER A 107 8.78 9.56 -3.44
CA SER A 107 7.98 10.48 -4.24
C SER A 107 6.60 10.69 -3.61
N ASP A 108 6.04 9.62 -3.03
CA ASP A 108 4.70 9.64 -2.49
C ASP A 108 4.51 8.58 -1.38
N CYS A 109 3.55 8.82 -0.48
CA CYS A 109 2.97 7.72 0.28
C CYS A 109 1.51 7.95 0.63
N THR A 110 0.77 6.84 0.73
CA THR A 110 -0.65 6.82 1.08
C THR A 110 -0.87 5.82 2.20
N VAL A 111 -1.53 6.27 3.28
CA VAL A 111 -2.02 5.38 4.33
C VAL A 111 -3.41 4.89 3.93
N LEU A 112 -3.50 3.64 3.47
CA LEU A 112 -4.77 3.03 3.09
C LEU A 112 -5.41 2.39 4.32
N VAL A 113 -6.63 2.82 4.65
CA VAL A 113 -7.39 2.32 5.80
C VAL A 113 -8.70 1.71 5.29
N LEU A 114 -8.85 0.39 5.41
CA LEU A 114 -10.11 -0.24 5.08
C LEU A 114 -11.10 -0.12 6.23
N LYS A 115 -12.26 0.41 5.88
CA LYS A 115 -13.45 0.38 6.71
C LYS A 115 -14.04 -1.02 6.59
N GLY A 116 -14.10 -1.72 7.71
CA GLY A 116 -14.83 -2.98 7.77
C GLY A 116 -16.28 -2.75 7.40
N LYS A 117 -16.90 -3.71 6.69
CA LYS A 117 -18.36 -3.78 6.71
C LYS A 117 -18.76 -4.02 8.16
N SER A 118 -19.55 -3.12 8.75
CA SER A 118 -20.24 -3.41 10.00
C SER A 118 -21.06 -4.67 9.78
N THR A 119 -20.53 -5.79 10.19
CA THR A 119 -21.11 -7.11 10.01
C THR A 119 -21.02 -7.83 11.33
N TYR A 120 -22.07 -8.58 11.62
CA TYR A 120 -22.33 -9.37 12.82
C TYR A 120 -21.11 -10.14 13.36
N LEU A 121 -20.12 -10.46 12.51
CA LEU A 121 -18.86 -11.11 12.88
C LEU A 121 -17.95 -10.24 13.77
N GLN A 122 -17.90 -8.93 13.57
CA GLN A 122 -17.13 -8.03 14.44
C GLN A 122 -17.81 -7.90 15.81
N TYR A 123 -19.15 -7.93 15.85
CA TYR A 123 -19.91 -8.02 17.09
C TYR A 123 -19.63 -9.33 17.83
N ASN A 124 -19.60 -10.47 17.13
CA ASN A 124 -19.30 -11.77 17.73
C ASN A 124 -17.86 -11.90 18.23
N LEU A 125 -16.88 -11.32 17.52
CA LEU A 125 -15.48 -11.27 17.97
C LEU A 125 -15.29 -10.37 19.18
N ILE A 126 -15.95 -9.20 19.21
CA ILE A 126 -15.94 -8.32 20.38
C ILE A 126 -16.66 -9.02 21.54
N TYR A 127 -17.81 -9.65 21.29
CA TYR A 127 -18.58 -10.37 22.30
C TYR A 127 -17.81 -11.57 22.87
N SER A 128 -17.09 -12.33 22.04
CA SER A 128 -16.24 -13.43 22.51
C SER A 128 -15.04 -12.93 23.31
N LEU A 129 -14.40 -11.83 22.90
CA LEU A 129 -13.31 -11.20 23.64
C LEU A 129 -13.78 -10.67 25.00
N ILE A 130 -14.93 -9.98 25.05
CA ILE A 130 -15.54 -9.51 26.30
C ILE A 130 -15.88 -10.71 27.21
N LYS A 131 -16.45 -11.79 26.65
CA LYS A 131 -16.81 -12.99 27.41
C LYS A 131 -15.57 -13.72 27.97
N CYS A 132 -14.46 -13.75 27.24
CA CYS A 132 -13.19 -14.23 27.76
C CYS A 132 -12.71 -13.37 28.93
N LEU A 133 -12.70 -12.04 28.77
CA LEU A 133 -12.24 -11.11 29.81
C LEU A 133 -13.13 -11.10 31.06
N SER A 134 -14.43 -11.39 30.93
CA SER A 134 -15.35 -11.48 32.06
C SER A 134 -15.34 -12.83 32.79
N ASN A 135 -14.76 -13.87 32.18
CA ASN A 135 -14.65 -15.21 32.78
C ASN A 135 -13.32 -15.43 33.51
N ASP A 136 -12.43 -14.42 33.54
CA ASP A 136 -11.19 -14.41 34.32
C ASP A 136 -11.38 -13.74 35.72
N LEU A 137 -12.62 -13.65 36.21
CA LEU A 137 -13.01 -13.15 37.54
C LEU A 137 -13.79 -14.21 38.33
#